data_AF-A0A4R5VTY6-F1
#
_entry.id   AF-A0A4R5VTY6-F1
#
_cell.length_a   1.000
_cell.length_b   1.000
_cell.length_c   1.000
_cell.angle_alpha   90.00
_cell.angle_beta   90.00
_cell.angle_gamma   90.00
#
_symmetry.space_group_name_H-M   'P 1'
#
loop_
_entity.id
_entity.type
_entity.pdbx_description
1 polymer ?
#
loop_
_entity_poly.entity_id
_entity_poly.type
_entity_poly.pdbx_seq_one_letter_code
_entity_poly.pdbx_strand_id
1 'polypeptide(L)' 'MNITVNALLSNIEKTRLEMILLAHQFGYSNPHVVQCSQKLDLLLNDYSKKINMN' A
#
# COMPACT_ATOMS: atom_id res chain seq x y z
N MET A 1 -8.62 5.05 15.51
CA MET A 1 -8.35 3.60 15.52
C MET A 1 -6.85 3.38 15.69
N ASN A 2 -6.43 2.65 16.72
CA ASN A 2 -5.02 2.29 16.93
C ASN A 2 -4.67 1.10 16.02
N ILE A 3 -4.25 1.37 14.78
CA ILE A 3 -3.79 0.33 13.87
C ILE A 3 -2.43 -0.16 14.38
N THR A 4 -2.37 -1.42 14.78
CA THR A 4 -1.12 -2.08 15.19
C THR A 4 -0.19 -2.20 13.98
N VAL A 5 1.13 -2.21 14.21
CA VAL A 5 2.14 -2.34 13.14
C VAL A 5 1.87 -3.55 12.24
N ASN A 6 1.41 -4.67 12.83
CA ASN A 6 1.05 -5.88 12.08
C ASN A 6 -0.17 -5.69 11.16
N ALA A 7 -1.19 -4.96 11.60
CA ALA A 7 -2.34 -4.65 10.76
C ALA A 7 -1.93 -3.73 9.58
N LEU A 8 -1.02 -2.80 9.82
CA LEU A 8 -0.48 -1.94 8.78
C LEU A 8 0.33 -2.73 7.73
N LEU A 9 1.21 -3.64 8.17
CA LEU A 9 1.93 -4.55 7.29
C LEU A 9 0.98 -5.43 6.46
N SER A 10 -0.08 -5.96 7.08
CA SER A 10 -1.08 -6.74 6.35
C SER A 10 -1.76 -5.92 5.25
N ASN A 11 -2.07 -4.65 5.53
CA ASN A 11 -2.69 -3.75 4.55
C ASN A 11 -1.72 -3.36 3.42
N ILE A 12 -0.43 -3.18 3.73
CA ILE A 12 0.63 -2.96 2.73
C ILE A 12 0.69 -4.15 1.77
N GLU A 13 0.79 -5.38 2.29
CA GLU A 13 0.88 -6.58 1.45
C GLU A 13 -0.36 -6.81 0.59
N LYS A 14 -1.57 -6.60 1.16
CA LYS A 14 -2.81 -6.67 0.38
C LYS A 14 -2.83 -5.67 -0.76
N THR A 15 -2.47 -4.42 -0.49
CA THR A 15 -2.46 -3.34 -1.50
C THR A 15 -1.38 -3.58 -2.56
N ARG A 16 -0.21 -4.12 -2.17
CA ARG A 16 0.85 -4.51 -3.09
C ARG A 16 0.39 -5.59 -4.07
N LEU A 17 -0.27 -6.63 -3.57
CA LEU A 17 -0.83 -7.70 -4.41
C LEU A 17 -1.91 -7.18 -5.36
N GLU A 18 -2.82 -6.33 -4.86
CA GLU A 18 -3.86 -5.70 -5.68
C GLU A 18 -3.26 -4.87 -6.83
N MET A 19 -2.25 -4.04 -6.53
CA MET A 19 -1.56 -3.23 -7.54
C MET A 19 -0.91 -4.09 -8.62
N ILE A 20 -0.22 -5.17 -8.24
CA ILE A 20 0.42 -6.09 -9.20
C ILE A 20 -0.61 -6.76 -10.10
N LEU A 21 -1.72 -7.26 -9.53
CA LEU A 21 -2.78 -7.90 -10.30
C LEU A 21 -3.42 -6.92 -11.29
N LEU A 22 -3.74 -5.71 -10.85
CA LEU A 22 -4.29 -4.66 -11.72
C LEU A 22 -3.30 -4.22 -12.79
N ALA A 23 -2.00 -4.11 -12.47
CA ALA A 23 -0.95 -3.75 -13.42
C ALA A 23 -0.77 -4.82 -14.49
N HIS A 24 -0.83 -6.10 -14.11
CA HIS A 24 -0.80 -7.21 -15.06
C HIS A 24 -2.00 -7.19 -16.01
N GLN A 25 -3.18 -6.81 -15.50
CA GLN A 25 -4.41 -6.80 -16.30
C GLN A 25 -4.54 -5.56 -17.20
N PHE A 26 -4.16 -4.39 -16.71
CA PHE A 26 -4.48 -3.11 -17.35
C PHE A 26 -3.27 -2.23 -17.67
N GLY A 27 -2.07 -2.62 -17.25
CA GLY A 27 -0.84 -1.83 -17.35
C GLY A 27 -0.70 -0.79 -16.24
N TYR A 28 0.54 -0.37 -15.98
CA TYR A 28 0.87 0.54 -14.87
C TYR A 28 0.27 1.94 -14.99
N SER A 29 0.00 2.41 -16.21
CA SER A 29 -0.61 3.72 -16.45
C SER A 29 -2.13 3.74 -16.25
N ASN A 30 -2.75 2.59 -15.97
CA ASN A 30 -4.19 2.54 -15.72
C ASN A 30 -4.54 3.35 -14.46
N PRO A 31 -5.58 4.20 -14.48
CA PRO A 31 -5.95 5.03 -13.33
C PRO A 31 -6.17 4.25 -12.03
N HIS A 32 -6.70 3.01 -12.11
CA HIS A 32 -6.88 2.18 -10.93
C HIS A 32 -5.55 1.69 -10.36
N VAL A 33 -4.56 1.39 -11.22
CA VAL A 33 -3.22 1.00 -10.77
C VAL A 33 -2.50 2.19 -10.12
N VAL A 34 -2.64 3.38 -10.69
CA VAL A 34 -2.10 4.63 -10.13
C VAL A 34 -2.73 4.95 -8.77
N GLN A 35 -4.04 4.78 -8.62
CA GLN A 35 -4.71 4.96 -7.32
C GLN A 35 -4.23 3.92 -6.30
N CYS A 36 -4.03 2.68 -6.74
CA CYS A 36 -3.50 1.61 -5.90
C CYS A 36 -2.07 1.91 -5.44
N SER A 37 -1.21 2.43 -6.33
CA SER A 37 0.16 2.82 -5.98
C SER A 37 0.20 3.99 -5.01
N GLN A 38 -0.64 5.01 -5.20
CA GLN A 38 -0.77 6.13 -4.25
C GLN A 38 -1.22 5.67 -2.86
N LYS A 39 -2.18 4.72 -2.80
CA LYS A 39 -2.60 4.12 -1.54
C LYS A 39 -1.48 3.33 -0.87
N LEU A 40 -0.69 2.59 -1.65
CA LEU A 40 0.47 1.86 -1.15
C LEU A 40 1.52 2.82 -0.56
N ASP A 41 1.81 3.94 -1.24
CA ASP A 41 2.73 4.97 -0.76
C ASP A 41 2.28 5.56 0.58
N LEU A 42 0.98 5.85 0.75
CA LEU A 42 0.44 6.34 2.02
C LEU A 42 0.64 5.33 3.16
N LEU A 43 0.38 4.04 2.90
CA LEU A 43 0.57 2.99 3.90
C LEU A 43 2.05 2.82 4.29
N LEU A 44 2.96 2.88 3.30
CA LEU A 44 4.40 2.81 3.52
C LEU A 44 4.90 4.02 4.33
N ASN A 45 4.38 5.22 4.05
CA ASN A 45 4.70 6.43 4.81
C ASN A 45 4.23 6.31 6.27
N ASP A 46 3.03 5.80 6.51
CA ASP A 46 2.53 5.58 7.87
C ASP A 46 3.32 4.51 8.62
N TYR A 47 3.79 3.49 7.91
CA TYR A 47 4.65 2.45 8.49
C TYR A 47 6.02 3.03 8.86
N SER A 48 6.62 3.77 7.93
CA SER A 48 7.89 4.47 8.16
C SER A 48 7.82 5.39 9.38
N LYS A 49 6.75 6.20 9.51
CA LYS A 49 6.53 7.05 10.70
C LYS A 49 6.44 6.25 12.00
N LYS A 50 5.73 5.11 11.99
CA LYS A 50 5.59 4.25 13.18
C LYS A 50 6.90 3.57 13.57
N ILE A 51 7.74 3.19 12.61
CA ILE A 51 9.04 2.56 12.88
C ILE A 51 10.08 3.60 13.30
N ASN A 52 10.09 4.79 12.68
CA ASN A 52 11.03 5.87 13.01
C ASN A 52 10.69 6.63 14.32
N MET A 53 9.56 6.33 14.97
CA MET A 53 9.17 6.87 16.27
C MET A 53 9.53 5.94 17.45
N ASN A 54 10.21 4.82 17.19
CA ASN A 54 10.83 3.95 18.21
C ASN A 54 12.34 4.17 18.24
#